data_AF-A0A1S9CR86-F1
#
_entry.id   AF-A0A1S9CR86-F1
#
_cell.length_a   1.000
_cell.length_b   1.000
_cell.length_c   1.000
_cell.angle_alpha   90.00
_cell.angle_beta   90.00
_cell.angle_gamma   90.00
#
_symmetry.space_group_name_H-M   'P 1'
#
loop_
_entity.id
_entity.type
_entity.pdbx_description
1 polymer ?
#
loop_
_entity_poly.entity_id
_entity_poly.type
_entity_poly.pdbx_seq_one_letter_code
_entity_poly.pdbx_strand_id
1 'polypeptide(L)' 'MSDMLVQESTYAKMVASKIQDAECRGREERTIELAIAFLDLADDNIISAKTRLPLNMVIRLRQQSK' A
#
# COMPACT_ATOMS: atom_id res chain seq x y z
N MET A 1 -27.49 5.81 -29.81
CA MET A 1 -26.54 4.69 -29.58
C MET A 1 -25.19 5.18 -29.09
N SER A 2 -24.68 6.33 -29.55
CA SER A 2 -23.36 6.86 -29.14
C SER A 2 -23.23 7.18 -27.65
N ASP A 3 -24.26 7.74 -27.02
CA ASP A 3 -24.17 8.15 -25.59
C ASP A 3 -24.06 6.97 -24.64
N MET A 4 -24.69 5.83 -24.97
CA MET A 4 -24.64 4.60 -24.17
C MET A 4 -23.24 3.99 -24.15
N LEU A 5 -22.56 3.98 -25.29
CA LEU A 5 -21.17 3.51 -25.41
C LEU A 5 -20.17 4.41 -24.67
N VAL A 6 -20.41 5.72 -24.63
CA VAL A 6 -19.58 6.68 -23.87
C VAL A 6 -19.77 6.47 -22.37
N GLN A 7 -21.00 6.18 -21.92
CA GLN A 7 -21.31 5.89 -20.52
C GLN A 7 -20.64 4.61 -20.04
N GLU A 8 -20.71 3.52 -20.83
CA GLU A 8 -20.05 2.25 -20.53
C GLU A 8 -18.52 2.39 -20.48
N SER A 9 -17.92 3.13 -21.41
CA SER A 9 -16.48 3.42 -21.43
C SER A 9 -16.03 4.22 -20.20
N THR A 10 -16.82 5.20 -19.77
CA THR A 10 -16.53 6.01 -18.58
C THR A 10 -16.64 5.16 -17.31
N TYR A 11 -17.67 4.33 -17.22
CA TYR A 11 -17.85 3.41 -16.10
C TYR A 11 -16.69 2.42 -15.99
N ALA A 12 -16.27 1.81 -17.10
CA ALA A 12 -15.14 0.89 -17.14
C ALA A 12 -13.83 1.53 -16.63
N LYS A 13 -13.54 2.77 -17.04
CA LYS A 13 -12.37 3.52 -16.57
C LYS A 13 -12.42 3.82 -15.08
N MET A 14 -13.59 4.21 -14.55
CA MET A 14 -13.75 4.43 -13.11
C MET A 14 -13.54 3.15 -12.29
N VAL A 15 -14.08 2.02 -12.76
CA VAL A 15 -13.91 0.72 -12.09
C VAL A 15 -12.44 0.31 -12.09
N ALA A 16 -11.74 0.44 -13.22
CA ALA A 16 -10.31 0.16 -13.31
C ALA A 16 -9.48 1.03 -12.35
N SER A 17 -9.78 2.33 -12.27
CA SER A 17 -9.12 3.23 -11.31
C SER A 17 -9.35 2.80 -9.87
N LYS A 18 -10.58 2.45 -9.50
CA LYS A 18 -10.90 1.99 -8.13
C LYS A 18 -10.19 0.69 -7.76
N ILE A 19 -10.06 -0.24 -8.71
CA ILE A 19 -9.32 -1.49 -8.52
C ILE A 19 -7.84 -1.19 -8.29
N GLN A 20 -7.24 -0.33 -9.13
CA GLN A 20 -5.84 0.08 -8.99
C GLN A 20 -5.58 0.75 -7.63
N ASP A 21 -6.46 1.65 -7.20
CA ASP A 21 -6.35 2.30 -5.88
C ASP A 21 -6.47 1.28 -4.73
N ALA A 22 -7.37 0.30 -4.85
CA ALA A 22 -7.52 -0.75 -3.85
C ALA A 22 -6.28 -1.66 -3.78
N GLU A 23 -5.69 -2.00 -4.92
CA GLU A 23 -4.44 -2.76 -4.96
C GLU A 23 -3.27 -1.99 -4.33
N CYS A 24 -3.15 -0.68 -4.61
CA CYS A 24 -2.14 0.16 -4.00
C CYS A 24 -2.29 0.19 -2.47
N ARG A 25 -3.51 0.43 -1.97
CA ARG A 25 -3.78 0.41 -0.52
C ARG A 25 -3.46 -0.94 0.11
N GLY A 26 -3.89 -2.05 -0.49
CA GLY A 26 -3.61 -3.39 0.03
C GLY A 26 -2.11 -3.72 0.07
N ARG A 27 -1.32 -3.22 -0.90
CA ARG A 27 0.14 -3.36 -0.88
C ARG A 27 0.78 -2.55 0.24
N GLU A 28 0.33 -1.32 0.48
CA GLU A 28 0.82 -0.49 1.58
C GLU A 28 0.51 -1.13 2.94
N GLU A 29 -0.73 -1.57 3.16
CA GLU A 29 -1.16 -2.26 4.38
C GLU A 29 -0.32 -3.52 4.64
N ARG A 30 -0.15 -4.38 3.63
CA ARG A 30 0.66 -5.59 3.75
C ARG A 30 2.13 -5.28 4.02
N THR A 31 2.65 -4.19 3.44
CA THR A 31 4.03 -3.75 3.67
C THR A 31 4.22 -3.31 5.12
N ILE A 32 3.22 -2.62 5.70
CA ILE A 32 3.23 -2.22 7.11
C ILE A 32 3.14 -3.45 8.03
N GLU A 33 2.26 -4.41 7.74
CA GLU A 33 2.17 -5.66 8.52
C GLU A 33 3.50 -6.42 8.56
N LEU A 34 4.16 -6.54 7.41
CA LEU A 34 5.49 -7.16 7.32
C LEU A 34 6.52 -6.36 8.11
N ALA A 35 6.49 -5.02 8.01
CA ALA A 35 7.39 -4.18 8.79
C ALA A 35 7.22 -4.43 10.29
N ILE A 36 5.98 -4.44 10.78
CA ILE A 36 5.63 -4.72 12.19
C ILE A 36 6.16 -6.11 12.60
N ALA A 37 5.91 -7.15 11.81
CA ALA A 37 6.38 -8.50 12.11
C ALA A 37 7.91 -8.60 12.19
N PHE A 38 8.64 -7.77 11.45
CA PHE A 38 10.10 -7.72 11.53
C PHE A 38 10.65 -6.86 12.67
N LEU A 39 9.83 -6.00 13.30
CA LEU A 39 10.27 -5.08 14.34
C LEU A 39 10.90 -5.79 15.55
N ASP A 40 10.53 -7.03 15.84
CA ASP A 40 11.11 -7.77 16.97
C ASP A 40 12.36 -8.59 16.59
N LEU A 41 12.64 -8.77 15.30
CA LEU A 41 13.66 -9.71 14.81
C LEU A 41 14.84 -9.05 14.10
N ALA A 42 14.68 -7.83 13.57
CA ALA A 42 15.63 -7.23 12.65
C ALA A 42 15.96 -5.76 12.98
N ASP A 43 17.14 -5.30 12.53
CA ASP A 43 17.53 -3.88 12.60
C ASP A 43 16.62 -3.01 11.71
N ASP A 44 16.35 -1.76 12.13
CA ASP A 44 15.47 -0.83 11.40
C ASP A 44 15.94 -0.59 9.95
N ASN A 45 17.24 -0.63 9.69
CA ASN A 45 17.80 -0.50 8.34
C ASN A 45 17.44 -1.70 7.46
N ILE A 46 17.43 -2.91 8.02
CA ILE A 46 17.07 -4.14 7.29
C ILE A 46 15.58 -4.10 6.94
N ILE A 47 14.73 -3.69 7.88
CA ILE A 47 13.29 -3.57 7.69
C ILE A 47 12.97 -2.55 6.60
N SER A 48 13.57 -1.36 6.68
CA SER A 48 13.48 -0.32 5.66
C SER A 48 13.84 -0.84 4.27
N ALA A 49 14.98 -1.50 4.13
CA ALA A 49 15.45 -2.03 2.85
C ALA A 49 14.52 -3.13 2.27
N LYS A 50 13.97 -4.01 3.13
CA LYS A 50 13.13 -5.13 2.69
C LYS A 50 11.68 -4.71 2.39
N THR A 51 11.14 -3.77 3.15
CA THR A 51 9.77 -3.28 2.99
C THR A 51 9.68 -2.08 2.04
N ARG A 52 10.82 -1.46 1.69
CA ARG A 52 10.91 -0.20 0.94
C ARG A 52 10.22 0.97 1.65
N LEU A 53 9.91 0.85 2.94
CA LEU A 53 9.43 1.95 3.74
C LEU A 53 10.60 2.89 4.07
N PRO A 54 10.37 4.21 4.12
CA PRO A 54 11.36 5.14 4.65
C PRO A 54 11.79 4.78 6.07
N LEU A 55 13.09 4.88 6.38
CA LEU A 55 13.62 4.52 7.70
C LEU A 55 12.92 5.25 8.86
N ASN A 56 12.60 6.54 8.67
CA ASN A 56 11.87 7.33 9.66
C ASN A 56 10.42 6.85 9.90
N MET A 57 9.81 6.15 8.95
CA MET A 57 8.51 5.52 9.12
C MET A 57 8.63 4.22 9.92
N VAL A 58 9.65 3.41 9.63
CA VAL A 58 9.96 2.18 10.40
C VAL A 58 10.22 2.51 11.88
N ILE A 59 11.04 3.53 12.17
CA ILE A 59 11.33 3.96 13.55
C ILE A 59 10.05 4.41 14.28
N ARG A 60 9.17 5.16 13.61
CA ARG A 60 7.90 5.61 14.19
C ARG A 60 6.97 4.43 14.51
N LEU A 61 6.85 3.48 13.58
CA LEU A 61 6.07 2.25 13.79
C LEU A 61 6.58 1.47 15.01
N ARG A 62 7.91 1.38 15.18
CA ARG A 62 8.55 0.73 16.34
C ARG A 62 8.27 1.42 17.67
N GLN A 63 8.16 2.73 17.67
CA GLN A 63 7.83 3.49 18.87
C GLN A 63 6.36 3.37 19.26
N GLN A 64 5.47 3.15 18.27
CA GLN A 64 4.04 2.97 18.48
C GLN A 64 3.67 1.53 18.92
N SER A 65 4.52 0.55 18.62
CA SER A 65 4.30 -0.86 19.00
C SER A 65 4.82 -1.23 20.40
N LYS A 66 5.48 -0.30 21.11
CA LYS A 66 5.97 -0.48 22.48
C LYS A 66 5.06 0.23 23.47
#